data_AF-A0A4Y9T0I5-F1
#
_entry.id   AF-A0A4Y9T0I5-F1
#
_cell.length_a   1.000
_cell.length_b   1.000
_cell.length_c   1.000
_cell.angle_alpha   90.00
_cell.angle_beta   90.00
_cell.angle_gamma   90.00
#
_symmetry.space_group_name_H-M   'P 1'
#
loop_
_entity.id
_entity.type
_entity.pdbx_description
1 polymer ?
#
loop_
_entity_poly.entity_id
_entity_poly.type
_entity_poly.pdbx_seq_one_letter_code
_entity_poly.pdbx_strand_id
1 'polypeptide(L)'
;TSSNGVPRRALLLSMGALLLGVLLNYLVPEKVFVWVTAIATFGAIWTWVMILLAQLKFRKGLSASERAGLKYRMWLYPVSSYLALAFLVLVVGLMAYFPDTRVALYVGPAFLVLLTVLLYVFKLQPTSAP
;
A
#
# COMPACT_ATOMS: atom_id res chain seq x y z
N THR A 1 -0.21 23.32 3.98
CA THR A 1 0.01 23.81 2.60
C THR A 1 0.70 25.15 2.64
N SER A 2 1.73 25.38 1.81
CA SER A 2 2.31 26.73 1.65
C SER A 2 1.44 27.59 0.73
N SER A 3 1.66 28.91 0.70
CA SER A 3 0.90 29.88 -0.11
C SER A 3 0.75 29.51 -1.61
N ASN A 4 1.61 28.65 -2.15
CA ASN A 4 1.59 28.22 -3.56
C ASN A 4 0.95 26.83 -3.76
N GLY A 5 0.16 26.32 -2.81
CA GLY A 5 -0.43 24.99 -2.88
C GLY A 5 0.54 23.83 -2.63
N VAL A 6 1.85 24.08 -2.60
CA VAL A 6 2.86 23.03 -2.42
C VAL A 6 2.89 22.55 -0.96
N PRO A 7 2.74 21.23 -0.71
CA PRO A 7 2.84 20.65 0.63
C PRO A 7 4.31 20.52 1.05
N ARG A 8 4.98 21.65 1.31
CA ARG A 8 6.42 21.71 1.63
C ARG A 8 6.87 20.71 2.69
N ARG A 9 6.06 20.49 3.74
CA ARG A 9 6.37 19.51 4.80
C ARG A 9 6.44 18.08 4.26
N ALA A 10 5.49 17.68 3.41
CA ALA A 10 5.50 16.36 2.78
C ALA A 10 6.70 16.23 1.82
N LEU A 11 6.99 17.28 1.05
CA LEU A 11 8.14 17.31 0.15
C LEU A 11 9.47 17.13 0.91
N LEU A 12 9.70 17.91 1.97
CA LEU A 12 10.90 17.81 2.80
C LEU A 12 11.03 16.43 3.44
N LEU A 13 9.91 15.85 3.89
CA LEU A 13 9.89 14.49 4.44
C LEU A 13 10.29 13.45 3.38
N SER A 14 9.72 13.54 2.16
CA SER A 14 10.08 12.66 1.06
C SER A 14 11.55 12.80 0.67
N MET A 15 12.06 14.02 0.59
CA MET A 15 13.49 14.27 0.32
C MET A 15 14.38 13.66 1.40
N GLY A 16 14.02 13.84 2.68
CA GLY A 16 14.75 13.23 3.80
C GLY A 16 14.76 11.70 3.73
N ALA A 17 13.61 11.09 3.43
CA ALA A 17 13.52 9.64 3.27
C ALA A 17 14.38 9.11 2.11
N LEU A 18 14.42 9.83 0.99
CA LEU A 18 15.28 9.48 -0.15
C LEU A 18 16.78 9.57 0.21
N LEU A 19 17.19 10.65 0.88
CA LEU A 19 18.58 10.81 1.33
C LEU A 19 19.01 9.72 2.33
N LEU A 20 18.11 9.34 3.25
CA LEU A 20 18.34 8.19 4.13
C LEU A 20 18.50 6.89 3.33
N GLY A 21 17.70 6.69 2.28
CA GLY A 21 17.84 5.56 1.37
C GLY A 21 19.21 5.52 0.68
N VAL A 22 19.70 6.66 0.19
CA VAL A 22 21.04 6.78 -0.41
C VAL A 22 22.14 6.47 0.60
N LEU A 23 22.05 7.02 1.82
CA LEU A 23 23.02 6.75 2.88
C LEU A 23 23.05 5.26 3.25
N LEU A 24 21.89 4.64 3.43
CA LEU A 24 21.79 3.21 3.71
C LEU A 24 22.38 2.39 2.56
N ASN A 25 22.10 2.76 1.31
CA ASN A 25 22.65 2.09 0.13
C ASN A 25 24.19 2.15 0.08
N TYR A 26 24.80 3.24 0.54
CA TYR A 26 26.25 3.35 0.67
C TYR A 26 26.83 2.49 1.79
N LEU A 27 26.14 2.41 2.94
CA LEU A 27 26.63 1.69 4.13
C LEU A 27 26.43 0.16 4.04
N VAL A 28 25.30 -0.29 3.50
CA VAL A 28 24.91 -1.72 3.47
C VAL A 28 24.24 -2.08 2.13
N PRO A 29 24.94 -1.93 0.99
CA PRO A 29 24.36 -2.07 -0.36
C PRO A 29 23.67 -3.41 -0.57
N GLU A 30 24.26 -4.50 -0.07
CA GLU A 30 23.77 -5.87 -0.26
C GLU A 30 22.38 -6.11 0.34
N LYS A 31 22.08 -5.50 1.50
CA LYS A 31 20.82 -5.74 2.24
C LYS A 31 19.76 -4.68 1.93
N VAL A 32 20.18 -3.45 1.66
CA VAL A 32 19.25 -2.32 1.47
C VAL A 32 18.41 -2.50 0.23
N PHE A 33 18.98 -3.03 -0.85
CA PHE A 33 18.21 -3.35 -2.05
C PHE A 33 17.06 -4.34 -1.73
N VAL A 34 17.37 -5.40 -0.97
CA VAL A 34 16.38 -6.40 -0.56
C VAL A 34 15.31 -5.75 0.32
N TRP A 35 15.68 -4.94 1.32
CA TRP A 35 14.72 -4.30 2.22
C TRP A 35 13.80 -3.31 1.51
N VAL A 36 14.34 -2.46 0.63
CA VAL A 36 13.54 -1.48 -0.11
C VAL A 36 12.58 -2.18 -1.06
N THR A 37 13.07 -3.18 -1.80
CA THR A 37 12.23 -3.98 -2.72
C THR A 37 11.16 -4.74 -1.95
N ALA A 38 11.49 -5.27 -0.78
CA ALA A 38 10.56 -5.96 0.11
C ALA A 38 9.42 -5.04 0.60
N ILE A 39 9.75 -3.83 1.07
CA ILE A 39 8.75 -2.83 1.49
C ILE A 39 7.86 -2.43 0.31
N ALA A 40 8.45 -2.16 -0.85
CA ALA A 40 7.71 -1.80 -2.06
C ALA A 40 6.76 -2.92 -2.52
N THR A 41 7.23 -4.16 -2.52
CA THR A 41 6.43 -5.35 -2.91
C THR A 41 5.26 -5.56 -1.95
N PHE A 42 5.52 -5.51 -0.64
CA PHE A 42 4.45 -5.60 0.36
C PHE A 42 3.43 -4.47 0.19
N GLY A 43 3.90 -3.23 0.03
CA GLY A 43 3.05 -2.06 -0.18
C GLY A 43 2.16 -2.19 -1.42
N ALA A 44 2.70 -2.73 -2.51
CA ALA A 44 1.94 -3.02 -3.72
C ALA A 44 0.83 -4.05 -3.44
N ILE A 45 1.17 -5.21 -2.87
CA ILE A 45 0.20 -6.26 -2.54
C ILE A 45 -0.90 -5.71 -1.63
N TRP A 46 -0.52 -5.00 -0.57
CA TRP A 46 -1.45 -4.36 0.35
C TRP A 46 -2.41 -3.41 -0.35
N THR A 47 -1.87 -2.53 -1.22
CA THR A 47 -2.67 -1.57 -2.00
C THR A 47 -3.69 -2.28 -2.88
N TRP A 48 -3.27 -3.33 -3.61
CA TRP A 48 -4.17 -4.10 -4.48
C TRP A 48 -5.24 -4.87 -3.71
N VAL A 49 -4.88 -5.49 -2.57
CA VAL A 49 -5.85 -6.13 -1.68
C VAL A 49 -6.89 -5.10 -1.21
N MET A 50 -6.45 -3.94 -0.74
CA MET A 50 -7.36 -2.88 -0.28
C MET A 50 -8.26 -2.36 -1.40
N ILE A 51 -7.75 -2.18 -2.62
CA ILE A 51 -8.55 -1.80 -3.79
C ILE A 51 -9.64 -2.84 -4.07
N LEU A 52 -9.28 -4.13 -4.11
CA LEU A 52 -10.23 -5.22 -4.38
C LEU A 52 -11.29 -5.34 -3.28
N LEU A 53 -10.89 -5.25 -2.01
CA LEU A 53 -11.81 -5.29 -0.88
C LEU A 53 -12.75 -4.09 -0.88
N ALA A 54 -12.24 -2.88 -1.14
CA ALA A 54 -13.05 -1.67 -1.28
C ALA A 54 -14.03 -1.81 -2.45
N GLN A 55 -13.59 -2.34 -3.60
CA GLN A 55 -14.44 -2.59 -4.77
C GLN A 55 -15.57 -3.59 -4.46
N LEU A 56 -15.24 -4.71 -3.82
CA LEU A 56 -16.20 -5.74 -3.41
C LEU A 56 -17.22 -5.20 -2.40
N LYS A 57 -16.75 -4.45 -1.39
CA LYS A 57 -17.62 -3.83 -0.37
C LYS A 57 -18.52 -2.76 -0.98
N PHE A 58 -17.97 -1.91 -1.85
CA PHE A 58 -18.74 -0.89 -2.59
C PHE A 58 -19.89 -1.55 -3.36
N ARG A 59 -19.60 -2.56 -4.17
CA ARG A 59 -20.64 -3.25 -4.97
C ARG A 59 -21.64 -4.03 -4.11
N LYS A 60 -21.21 -4.63 -2.99
CA LYS A 60 -22.12 -5.27 -2.01
C LYS A 60 -23.06 -4.26 -1.36
N GLY A 61 -22.60 -3.03 -1.12
CA GLY A 61 -23.41 -1.95 -0.52
C GLY A 61 -24.44 -1.30 -1.45
N LEU A 62 -24.33 -1.49 -2.77
CA LEU A 62 -25.30 -0.94 -3.74
C LEU A 62 -26.60 -1.77 -3.76
N SER A 63 -27.74 -1.07 -3.90
CA SER A 63 -29.04 -1.67 -4.19
C SER A 63 -29.12 -2.23 -5.62
N ALA A 64 -30.15 -3.01 -5.93
CA ALA A 64 -30.32 -3.63 -7.26
C ALA A 64 -30.46 -2.58 -8.39
N SER A 65 -31.14 -1.46 -8.13
CA SER A 65 -31.31 -0.37 -9.09
C SER A 65 -29.99 0.38 -9.34
N GLU A 66 -29.23 0.67 -8.28
CA GLU A 66 -27.92 1.32 -8.40
C GLU A 66 -26.90 0.44 -9.12
N ARG A 67 -26.93 -0.89 -8.88
CA ARG A 67 -26.10 -1.86 -9.61
C ARG A 67 -26.44 -1.87 -11.10
N ALA A 68 -27.72 -1.76 -11.46
CA ALA A 68 -28.16 -1.73 -12.85
C ALA A 68 -27.75 -0.43 -13.57
N GLY A 69 -27.69 0.69 -12.83
CA GLY A 69 -27.28 2.02 -13.30
C GLY A 69 -25.76 2.24 -13.39
N LEU A 70 -24.93 1.27 -13.03
CA LEU A 70 -23.47 1.38 -13.17
C LEU A 70 -23.09 1.50 -14.66
N LYS A 71 -22.57 2.68 -15.03
CA LYS A 71 -22.09 2.99 -16.40
C LYS A 71 -20.97 2.05 -16.86
N TYR A 72 -20.18 1.52 -15.92
CA TYR A 72 -19.12 0.56 -16.20
C TYR A 72 -19.43 -0.81 -15.58
N ARG A 73 -19.86 -1.75 -16.44
CA ARG A 73 -20.09 -3.14 -16.06
C ARG A 73 -18.79 -3.92 -16.20
N MET A 74 -18.37 -4.53 -15.09
CA MET A 74 -17.21 -5.41 -15.08
C MET A 74 -17.66 -6.79 -15.57
N TRP A 75 -17.13 -7.22 -16.72
CA TRP A 75 -17.60 -8.40 -17.46
C TRP A 75 -17.63 -9.69 -16.63
N LEU A 76 -16.70 -9.87 -15.69
CA LEU A 76 -16.57 -11.09 -14.88
C LEU A 76 -16.74 -10.82 -13.38
N TYR A 77 -17.51 -9.79 -13.01
CA TYR A 77 -17.77 -9.54 -11.59
C TYR A 77 -18.79 -10.54 -11.02
N PRO A 78 -18.59 -11.10 -9.81
CA PRO A 78 -17.48 -10.87 -8.86
C PRO A 78 -16.31 -11.86 -8.99
N VAL A 79 -16.39 -12.83 -9.90
CA VAL A 79 -15.42 -13.94 -10.03
C VAL A 79 -14.00 -13.43 -10.25
N SER A 80 -13.83 -12.46 -11.14
CA SER A 80 -12.53 -11.82 -11.42
C SER A 80 -11.89 -11.16 -10.19
N SER A 81 -12.68 -10.48 -9.35
CA SER A 81 -12.17 -9.87 -8.11
C SER A 81 -11.72 -10.93 -7.10
N TYR A 82 -12.46 -12.03 -6.95
CA TYR A 82 -12.05 -13.14 -6.08
C TYR A 82 -10.85 -13.91 -6.63
N LEU A 83 -10.76 -14.09 -7.95
CA LEU A 83 -9.60 -14.71 -8.60
C LEU A 83 -8.35 -13.87 -8.39
N ALA A 84 -8.43 -12.55 -8.56
CA ALA A 84 -7.32 -11.64 -8.28
C ALA A 84 -6.92 -11.69 -6.80
N LEU A 85 -7.88 -11.74 -5.87
CA LEU A 85 -7.58 -11.86 -4.45
C LEU A 85 -6.90 -13.19 -4.12
N ALA A 86 -7.37 -14.31 -4.69
CA ALA A 86 -6.75 -15.61 -4.53
C ALA A 86 -5.33 -15.65 -5.09
N PHE A 87 -5.10 -15.00 -6.23
CA PHE A 87 -3.76 -14.83 -6.81
C PHE A 87 -2.83 -14.04 -5.88
N LEU A 88 -3.30 -12.94 -5.27
CA LEU A 88 -2.49 -12.19 -4.30
C LEU A 88 -2.18 -13.02 -3.05
N VAL A 89 -3.13 -13.82 -2.55
CA VAL A 89 -2.88 -14.76 -1.44
C VAL A 89 -1.82 -15.80 -1.83
N LEU A 90 -1.87 -16.32 -3.06
CA LEU A 90 -0.84 -17.23 -3.57
C LEU A 90 0.54 -16.55 -3.59
N VAL A 91 0.62 -15.30 -4.07
CA VAL A 91 1.88 -14.52 -4.08
C VAL A 91 2.42 -14.37 -2.65
N VAL A 92 1.57 -14.03 -1.67
CA VAL A 92 1.96 -13.95 -0.26
C VAL A 92 2.44 -15.31 0.26
N GLY A 93 1.78 -16.41 -0.12
CA GLY A 93 2.20 -17.77 0.22
C GLY A 93 3.58 -18.12 -0.36
N LEU A 94 3.85 -17.76 -1.62
CA LEU A 94 5.16 -17.93 -2.24
C LEU A 94 6.22 -17.07 -1.54
N MET A 95 5.87 -15.84 -1.16
CA MET A 95 6.78 -14.99 -0.38
C MET A 95 7.12 -15.59 0.98
N ALA A 96 6.17 -16.28 1.62
CA ALA A 96 6.45 -16.98 2.87
C ALA A 96 7.38 -18.19 2.65
N TYR A 97 7.22 -18.88 1.52
CA TYR A 97 8.02 -20.06 1.18
C TYR A 97 9.48 -19.70 0.90
N PHE A 98 9.74 -18.73 0.02
CA PHE A 98 11.09 -18.36 -0.40
C PHE A 98 11.82 -17.49 0.65
N PRO A 99 13.00 -17.89 1.14
CA PRO A 99 13.73 -17.16 2.20
C PRO A 99 14.01 -15.68 1.86
N ASP A 100 14.35 -15.40 0.60
CA ASP A 100 14.75 -14.05 0.17
C ASP A 100 13.58 -13.06 0.14
N THR A 101 12.35 -13.55 -0.04
CA THR A 101 11.14 -12.72 -0.13
C THR A 101 10.34 -12.72 1.17
N ARG A 102 10.60 -13.68 2.07
CA ARG A 102 9.96 -13.77 3.40
C ARG A 102 10.19 -12.53 4.24
N VAL A 103 11.35 -11.88 4.07
CA VAL A 103 11.68 -10.62 4.75
C VAL A 103 10.61 -9.54 4.54
N ALA A 104 9.96 -9.50 3.37
CA ALA A 104 8.90 -8.54 3.09
C ALA A 104 7.65 -8.71 3.96
N LEU A 105 7.36 -9.95 4.42
CA LEU A 105 6.23 -10.23 5.30
C LEU A 105 6.44 -9.70 6.72
N TYR A 106 7.69 -9.48 7.14
CA TYR A 106 8.01 -8.89 8.44
C TYR A 106 8.23 -7.38 8.34
N VAL A 107 9.03 -6.96 7.35
CA VAL A 107 9.41 -5.55 7.17
C VAL A 107 8.20 -4.72 6.75
N GLY A 108 7.30 -5.26 5.93
CA GLY A 108 6.09 -4.57 5.48
C GLY A 108 5.18 -4.12 6.63
N PRO A 109 4.69 -5.03 7.49
CA PRO A 109 3.90 -4.66 8.67
C PRO A 109 4.67 -3.75 9.63
N ALA A 110 5.95 -4.00 9.87
CA ALA A 110 6.79 -3.13 10.71
C ALA A 110 6.85 -1.69 10.14
N PHE A 111 6.93 -1.55 8.82
CA PHE A 111 6.89 -0.26 8.14
C PHE A 111 5.53 0.43 8.27
N LEU A 112 4.42 -0.30 8.15
CA LEU A 112 3.08 0.26 8.40
C LEU A 112 2.93 0.75 9.85
N VAL A 113 3.44 -0.01 10.82
CA VAL A 113 3.46 0.40 12.23
C VAL A 113 4.30 1.65 12.41
N LEU A 114 5.50 1.69 11.83
CA LEU A 114 6.36 2.88 11.85
C LEU A 114 5.63 4.09 11.27
N LEU A 115 5.03 3.98 10.08
CA LEU A 115 4.25 5.06 9.47
C LEU A 115 3.10 5.52 10.37
N THR A 116 2.38 4.57 10.97
CA THR A 116 1.27 4.86 11.88
C THR A 116 1.76 5.63 13.11
N VAL A 117 2.84 5.18 13.73
CA VAL A 117 3.47 5.86 14.87
C VAL A 117 3.92 7.27 14.48
N LEU A 118 4.60 7.43 13.34
CA LEU A 118 5.03 8.73 12.84
C LEU A 118 3.83 9.67 12.63
N LEU A 119 2.72 9.19 12.05
CA LEU A 119 1.50 9.99 11.88
C LEU A 119 0.96 10.50 13.21
N TYR A 120 0.90 9.64 14.24
CA TYR A 120 0.44 10.03 15.58
C TYR A 120 1.41 10.98 16.28
N VAL A 121 2.72 10.70 16.24
CA VAL A 121 3.77 11.52 16.87
C VAL A 121 3.83 12.91 16.25
N PHE A 122 3.78 13.00 14.92
CA PHE A 122 3.79 14.29 14.21
C PHE A 122 2.41 14.97 14.18
N LYS A 123 1.40 14.41 14.85
CA LYS A 123 0.01 14.87 14.86
C LYS A 123 -0.46 15.25 13.45
N LEU A 124 -0.09 14.45 12.46
CA LEU A 124 -0.60 14.54 11.10
C LEU A 124 -1.99 13.92 11.11
N GLN A 125 -2.90 14.50 11.89
CA GLN A 125 -4.29 14.08 11.90
C GLN A 125 -4.82 14.27 10.49
N PRO A 126 -5.44 13.24 9.89
CA PRO A 126 -6.25 13.47 8.70
C PRO A 126 -7.28 14.52 9.11
N THR A 127 -7.20 15.72 8.51
CA THR A 127 -8.27 16.71 8.64
C THR A 127 -9.56 15.97 8.36
N SER A 128 -10.44 15.92 9.37
CA SER A 128 -11.75 15.26 9.26
C SER A 128 -12.38 15.68 7.95
N ALA A 129 -12.60 14.70 7.07
CA ALA A 129 -13.26 14.95 5.80
C ALA A 129 -14.64 15.59 6.10
N PRO A 130 -15.01 16.67 5.40
CA PRO A 130 -16.30 17.33 5.59
C PRO A 130 -17.47 16.41 5.23
#